data_AF-A0A6A6D8M7-F1
#
_entry.id   AF-A0A6A6D8M7-F1
#
_cell.length_a   1.000
_cell.length_b   1.000
_cell.length_c   1.000
_cell.angle_alpha   90.00
_cell.angle_beta   90.00
_cell.angle_gamma   90.00
#
_symmetry.space_group_name_H-M   'P 1'
#
loop_
_entity.id
_entity.type
_entity.pdbx_description
1 polymer ?
#
loop_
_entity_poly.entity_id
_entity_poly.type
_entity_poly.pdbx_seq_one_letter_code
_entity_poly.pdbx_strand_id
1 'polypeptide(L)'
;MSSSSTTATRDAREPFLASTKDWELFHMVINRMAMHGDVWKYIDPDKSSTEVEKLNAPTKPSPNNFGATSAGDSSTIPDSLFCPTIADRDRQIADDYKAVQALDAKTQNVDIWAQNLLQVYHQAVKVNIPEVTGFRAQKDLVRLINPLEPALVANISLKILDAEENWKEDDAMPKDLQFPSLLNKFLKHHRSTKTSTTAGVNHSAFATSTLDGEERPSQKRKRSNSSSSSDSSYKPKNPCLCGEMHMWRNCGYIVEEARDEDFEYEKEKANLVQQKINESAAIKKIVKKVQQKRRIAN
;
A
#
# COMPACT_ATOMS: atom_id res chain seq x y z
N MET A 1 -45.40 -45.64 -0.99
CA MET A 1 -46.20 -44.43 -0.66
C MET A 1 -45.51 -43.80 0.52
N SER A 2 -44.52 -42.93 0.28
CA SER A 2 -44.65 -41.46 0.38
C SER A 2 -44.98 -41.05 1.84
N SER A 3 -44.19 -40.26 2.55
CA SER A 3 -43.65 -38.97 2.10
C SER A 3 -42.44 -38.54 2.94
N SER A 4 -41.40 -38.04 2.27
CA SER A 4 -40.31 -37.27 2.87
C SER A 4 -40.71 -35.79 2.90
N SER A 5 -40.72 -35.16 4.07
CA SER A 5 -40.92 -33.72 4.22
C SER A 5 -39.61 -32.98 3.99
N THR A 6 -39.45 -32.36 2.82
CA THR A 6 -38.35 -31.43 2.54
C THR A 6 -38.78 -30.02 2.96
N THR A 7 -38.25 -29.54 4.09
CA THR A 7 -38.34 -28.12 4.47
C THR A 7 -37.37 -27.30 3.62
N ALA A 8 -37.89 -26.60 2.61
CA ALA A 8 -37.14 -25.63 1.83
C ALA A 8 -37.04 -24.31 2.61
N THR A 9 -35.86 -24.01 3.13
CA THR A 9 -35.49 -22.70 3.69
C THR A 9 -35.50 -21.66 2.56
N ARG A 10 -36.53 -20.82 2.49
CA ARG A 10 -36.56 -19.65 1.59
C ARG A 10 -35.87 -18.49 2.29
N ASP A 11 -34.67 -18.17 1.82
CA ASP A 11 -33.89 -17.00 2.17
C ASP A 11 -34.54 -15.76 1.51
N ALA A 12 -35.63 -15.27 2.11
CA ALA A 12 -36.33 -14.08 1.64
C ALA A 12 -35.66 -12.84 2.24
N ARG A 13 -34.67 -12.29 1.53
CA ARG A 13 -34.16 -10.95 1.82
C ARG A 13 -35.33 -9.96 1.71
N GLU A 14 -35.61 -9.23 2.78
CA GLU A 14 -36.67 -8.22 2.79
C GLU A 14 -36.48 -7.24 1.61
N PRO A 15 -37.55 -6.90 0.88
CA PRO A 15 -37.45 -5.97 -0.24
C PRO A 15 -36.98 -4.61 0.27
N PHE A 16 -35.97 -4.03 -0.38
CA PHE A 16 -35.33 -2.77 0.04
C PHE A 16 -36.27 -1.54 0.03
N LEU A 17 -37.45 -1.66 -0.60
CA LEU A 17 -38.51 -0.66 -0.64
C LEU A 17 -39.79 -1.23 -0.01
N ALA A 18 -39.69 -1.61 1.27
CA ALA A 18 -40.79 -2.27 1.99
C ALA A 18 -41.87 -1.28 2.45
N SER A 19 -41.51 -0.02 2.71
CA SER A 19 -42.45 1.00 3.22
C SER A 19 -42.53 2.22 2.30
N THR A 20 -43.63 2.98 2.43
CA THR A 20 -43.82 4.26 1.71
C THR A 20 -42.70 5.26 1.99
N LYS A 21 -42.14 5.24 3.21
CA LYS A 21 -41.00 6.11 3.57
C LYS A 21 -39.72 5.74 2.82
N ASP A 22 -39.51 4.45 2.55
CA ASP A 22 -38.36 3.97 1.78
C ASP A 22 -38.48 4.40 0.31
N TRP A 23 -39.70 4.43 -0.22
CA TRP A 23 -40.00 4.96 -1.55
C TRP A 23 -39.73 6.46 -1.65
N GLU A 24 -40.10 7.25 -0.64
CA GLU A 24 -39.81 8.70 -0.61
C GLU A 24 -38.30 8.99 -0.56
N LEU A 25 -37.55 8.26 0.27
CA LEU A 25 -36.10 8.38 0.36
C LEU A 25 -35.42 7.99 -0.96
N PHE A 26 -35.84 6.88 -1.55
CA PHE A 26 -35.35 6.43 -2.85
C PHE A 26 -35.63 7.46 -3.95
N HIS A 27 -36.85 7.98 -4.02
CA HIS A 27 -37.24 8.98 -4.99
C HIS A 27 -36.41 10.27 -4.86
N MET A 28 -36.17 10.73 -3.62
CA MET A 28 -35.33 11.90 -3.36
C MET A 28 -33.89 11.72 -3.82
N VAL A 29 -33.29 10.54 -3.56
CA VAL A 29 -31.91 10.23 -3.96
C VAL A 29 -31.79 10.19 -5.48
N ILE A 30 -32.71 9.50 -6.16
CA ILE A 30 -32.71 9.39 -7.63
C ILE A 30 -32.97 10.76 -8.28
N ASN A 31 -33.93 11.53 -7.76
CA ASN A 31 -34.20 12.88 -8.24
C ASN A 31 -32.95 13.78 -8.14
N ARG A 32 -32.28 13.78 -6.99
CA ARG A 32 -31.06 14.59 -6.80
C ARG A 32 -29.93 14.20 -7.77
N MET A 33 -29.71 12.90 -7.98
CA MET A 33 -28.70 12.42 -8.93
C MET A 33 -29.06 12.80 -10.38
N ALA A 34 -30.32 12.63 -10.76
CA ALA A 34 -30.78 12.88 -12.11
C ALA A 34 -30.88 14.38 -12.45
N MET A 35 -31.21 15.24 -11.48
CA MET A 35 -31.11 16.70 -11.66
C MET A 35 -29.66 17.13 -11.89
N HIS A 36 -28.72 16.54 -11.15
CA HIS A 36 -27.30 16.89 -11.29
C HIS A 36 -26.70 16.37 -12.61
N GLY A 37 -27.25 15.29 -13.18
CA GLY A 37 -26.88 14.79 -14.49
C GLY A 37 -27.65 15.42 -15.66
N ASP A 38 -28.55 16.39 -15.40
CA ASP A 38 -29.52 16.95 -16.37
C ASP A 38 -30.33 15.87 -17.13
N VAL A 39 -30.56 14.73 -16.48
CA VAL A 39 -31.28 13.57 -17.05
C VAL A 39 -32.71 13.45 -16.52
N TRP A 40 -33.09 14.24 -15.51
CA TRP A 40 -34.41 14.16 -14.89
C TRP A 40 -35.56 14.37 -15.88
N LYS A 41 -35.36 15.21 -16.91
CA LYS A 41 -36.30 15.44 -18.03
C LYS A 41 -36.73 14.15 -18.75
N TYR A 42 -35.91 13.10 -18.67
CA TYR A 42 -36.10 11.82 -19.35
C TYR A 42 -36.60 10.68 -18.42
N ILE A 43 -36.59 10.90 -17.10
CA ILE A 43 -36.79 9.82 -16.10
C ILE A 43 -37.90 10.18 -15.09
N ASP A 44 -38.42 11.41 -15.14
CA ASP A 44 -39.45 11.93 -14.24
C ASP A 44 -40.67 11.00 -14.14
N PRO A 45 -40.86 10.29 -13.01
CA PRO A 45 -41.92 9.29 -12.86
C PRO A 45 -43.29 9.91 -12.59
N ASP A 46 -43.35 11.21 -12.29
CA ASP A 46 -44.60 11.95 -12.12
C ASP A 46 -45.23 12.36 -13.47
N LYS A 47 -44.47 12.26 -14.56
CA LYS A 47 -44.93 12.52 -15.93
C LYS A 47 -45.36 11.23 -16.62
N SER A 48 -46.46 11.29 -17.36
CA SER A 48 -46.90 10.14 -18.17
C SER A 48 -45.87 9.85 -19.27
N SER A 49 -45.69 8.57 -19.65
CA SER A 49 -44.71 8.12 -20.65
C SER A 49 -44.81 8.81 -22.03
N THR A 50 -45.87 9.59 -22.27
CA THR A 50 -46.10 10.35 -23.50
C THR A 50 -45.57 11.78 -23.45
N GLU A 51 -45.22 12.30 -22.26
CA GLU A 51 -44.77 13.68 -22.02
C GLU A 51 -43.26 13.78 -21.69
N VAL A 52 -42.60 12.64 -21.50
CA VAL A 52 -41.15 12.56 -21.28
C VAL A 52 -40.42 12.76 -22.60
N GLU A 53 -39.43 13.67 -22.64
CA GLU A 53 -38.60 13.89 -23.83
C GLU A 53 -37.93 12.57 -24.24
N LYS A 54 -37.98 12.20 -25.52
CA LYS A 54 -37.31 10.98 -26.00
C LYS A 54 -35.86 11.30 -26.33
N LEU A 55 -34.92 10.52 -25.78
CA LEU A 55 -33.50 10.59 -26.13
C LEU A 55 -33.34 10.30 -27.63
N ASN A 56 -32.93 11.30 -28.40
CA ASN A 56 -32.54 11.12 -29.79
C ASN A 56 -31.15 10.48 -29.82
N ALA A 57 -30.98 9.44 -30.63
CA ALA A 57 -29.68 8.80 -30.80
C ALA A 57 -28.66 9.83 -31.32
N PRO A 58 -27.43 9.86 -30.75
CA PRO A 58 -26.41 10.79 -31.20
C PRO A 58 -26.11 10.55 -32.68
N THR A 59 -26.12 11.62 -33.47
CA THR A 59 -25.81 11.54 -34.90
C THR A 59 -24.34 11.20 -35.07
N LYS A 60 -24.04 10.09 -35.76
CA LYS A 60 -22.67 9.71 -36.10
C LYS A 60 -22.01 10.88 -36.84
N PRO A 61 -20.85 11.40 -36.39
CA PRO A 61 -20.18 12.48 -37.09
C PRO A 61 -19.82 12.02 -38.50
N SER A 62 -20.43 12.67 -39.50
CA SER A 62 -20.04 12.54 -40.90
C SER A 62 -18.82 13.43 -41.13
N PRO A 63 -17.81 12.99 -41.89
CA PRO A 63 -16.61 13.78 -42.20
C PRO A 63 -16.90 15.18 -42.77
N ASN A 64 -18.08 15.38 -43.36
CA ASN A 64 -18.51 16.65 -43.95
C ASN A 64 -19.01 17.70 -42.94
N ASN A 65 -19.17 17.35 -41.65
CA ASN A 65 -19.63 18.30 -40.62
C ASN A 65 -18.52 19.16 -40.04
N PHE A 66 -17.25 18.88 -40.37
CA PHE A 66 -16.14 19.77 -40.10
C PHE A 66 -16.09 20.77 -41.26
N GLY A 67 -16.60 21.98 -41.01
CA GLY A 67 -16.57 23.06 -41.99
C GLY A 67 -15.16 23.22 -42.53
N ALA A 68 -15.01 23.10 -43.84
CA ALA A 68 -13.79 23.47 -44.55
C ALA A 68 -13.59 24.98 -44.40
N THR A 69 -12.96 25.41 -43.32
CA THR A 69 -12.44 26.77 -43.20
C THR A 69 -11.14 26.85 -43.98
N SER A 70 -11.19 27.76 -44.95
CA SER A 70 -10.15 28.21 -45.87
C SER A 70 -8.73 28.23 -45.32
N ALA A 71 -7.80 27.87 -46.21
CA ALA A 71 -6.35 27.98 -46.11
C ALA A 71 -5.86 29.25 -45.38
N GLY A 72 -4.97 29.05 -44.42
CA GLY A 72 -4.21 30.10 -43.73
C GLY A 72 -3.46 29.53 -42.54
N ASP A 73 -2.21 29.14 -42.78
CA ASP A 73 -1.11 28.88 -41.82
C ASP A 73 -1.46 28.73 -40.33
N SER A 74 -1.40 27.48 -39.84
CA SER A 74 -0.88 27.18 -38.50
C SER A 74 -0.67 25.67 -38.36
N SER A 75 0.56 25.22 -38.66
CA SER A 75 1.26 24.06 -38.07
C SER A 75 0.39 22.95 -37.48
N THR A 76 -0.40 22.25 -38.31
CA THR A 76 -1.02 20.98 -37.89
C THR A 76 0.03 19.90 -37.99
N ILE A 77 0.81 19.71 -36.92
CA ILE A 77 1.47 18.44 -36.66
C ILE A 77 0.33 17.41 -36.63
N PRO A 78 0.22 16.46 -37.58
CA PRO A 78 -0.89 15.53 -37.57
C PRO A 78 -0.91 14.78 -36.23
N ASP A 79 -2.08 14.63 -35.60
CA ASP A 79 -2.28 13.92 -34.33
C ASP A 79 -1.71 12.49 -34.34
N SER A 80 -1.44 11.94 -35.54
CA SER A 80 -0.71 10.69 -35.76
C SER A 80 0.76 10.71 -35.32
N LEU A 81 1.36 11.88 -35.07
CA LEU A 81 2.71 12.01 -34.52
C LEU A 81 2.74 11.90 -32.99
N PHE A 82 1.58 12.00 -32.33
CA PHE A 82 1.46 11.87 -30.87
C PHE A 82 0.67 10.64 -30.43
N CYS A 83 0.07 9.91 -31.37
CA CYS A 83 -0.51 8.60 -31.09
C CYS A 83 0.63 7.57 -31.01
N PRO A 84 0.90 6.97 -29.83
CA PRO A 84 1.90 5.93 -29.73
C PRO A 84 1.55 4.82 -30.73
N THR A 85 2.48 4.49 -31.61
CA THR A 85 2.31 3.37 -32.52
C THR A 85 2.05 2.11 -31.70
N ILE A 86 1.39 1.10 -32.26
CA ILE A 86 1.25 -0.20 -31.58
C ILE A 86 2.63 -0.71 -31.12
N ALA A 87 3.66 -0.56 -31.98
CA ALA A 87 5.04 -0.88 -31.64
C ALA A 87 5.61 -0.07 -30.46
N ASP A 88 5.24 1.22 -30.33
CA ASP A 88 5.68 2.07 -29.22
C ASP A 88 5.01 1.65 -27.90
N ARG A 89 3.74 1.22 -27.96
CA ARG A 89 3.03 0.66 -26.80
C ARG A 89 3.64 -0.67 -26.36
N ASP A 90 3.96 -1.55 -27.29
CA ASP A 90 4.58 -2.84 -26.99
C ASP A 90 5.97 -2.65 -26.35
N ARG A 91 6.73 -1.68 -26.88
CA ARG A 91 8.01 -1.27 -26.32
C ARG A 91 7.86 -0.69 -24.91
N GLN A 92 6.89 0.20 -24.70
CA GLN A 92 6.61 0.77 -23.38
C GLN A 92 6.30 -0.33 -22.36
N ILE A 93 5.48 -1.33 -22.73
CA ILE A 93 5.14 -2.43 -21.83
C ILE A 93 6.36 -3.31 -21.52
N ALA A 94 7.26 -3.53 -22.48
CA ALA A 94 8.51 -4.24 -22.25
C ALA A 94 9.46 -3.45 -21.31
N ASP A 95 9.56 -2.14 -21.50
CA ASP A 95 10.36 -1.25 -20.66
C ASP A 95 9.78 -1.18 -19.23
N ASP A 96 8.45 -1.09 -19.10
CA ASP A 96 7.74 -1.12 -17.82
C ASP A 96 7.95 -2.47 -17.11
N TYR A 97 7.92 -3.59 -17.85
CA TYR A 97 8.19 -4.92 -17.28
C TYR A 97 9.61 -4.99 -16.71
N LYS A 98 10.62 -4.55 -17.47
CA LYS A 98 12.02 -4.48 -16.99
C LYS A 98 12.20 -3.54 -15.81
N ALA A 99 11.48 -2.42 -15.78
CA ALA A 99 11.53 -1.49 -14.66
C ALA A 99 10.99 -2.13 -13.37
N VAL A 100 9.89 -2.89 -13.45
CA VAL A 100 9.33 -3.59 -12.28
C VAL A 100 10.18 -4.79 -11.84
N GLN A 101 10.95 -5.39 -12.77
CA GLN A 101 11.94 -6.41 -12.40
C GLN A 101 13.05 -5.85 -11.50
N ALA A 102 13.34 -4.55 -11.50
CA ALA A 102 14.31 -3.96 -10.58
C ALA A 102 13.77 -3.90 -9.14
N LEU A 103 13.79 -5.04 -8.44
CA LEU A 103 13.37 -5.14 -7.05
C LEU A 103 14.41 -4.50 -6.13
N ASP A 104 14.12 -3.32 -5.61
CA ASP A 104 14.85 -2.76 -4.46
C ASP A 104 14.18 -3.23 -3.16
N ALA A 105 14.58 -4.42 -2.72
CA ALA A 105 14.13 -5.05 -1.48
C ALA A 105 14.34 -4.21 -0.20
N LYS A 106 15.17 -3.14 -0.25
CA LYS A 106 15.45 -2.28 0.91
C LYS A 106 14.46 -1.12 1.04
N THR A 107 13.87 -0.68 -0.06
CA THR A 107 13.04 0.52 -0.10
C THR A 107 11.57 0.23 -0.40
N GLN A 108 11.28 -0.85 -1.13
CA GLN A 108 9.92 -1.18 -1.56
C GLN A 108 9.26 -2.27 -0.70
N ASN A 109 7.96 -2.16 -0.51
CA ASN A 109 7.16 -3.22 0.10
C ASN A 109 6.96 -4.36 -0.92
N VAL A 110 7.42 -5.55 -0.55
CA VAL A 110 7.37 -6.76 -1.38
C VAL A 110 5.95 -7.12 -1.83
N ASP A 111 4.93 -6.89 -1.00
CA ASP A 111 3.54 -7.19 -1.36
C ASP A 111 3.02 -6.22 -2.46
N ILE A 112 3.36 -4.93 -2.36
CA ILE A 112 2.98 -3.92 -3.36
C ILE A 112 3.73 -4.17 -4.67
N TRP A 113 5.03 -4.46 -4.58
CA TRP A 113 5.84 -4.83 -5.73
C TRP A 113 5.27 -6.05 -6.46
N ALA A 114 4.89 -7.10 -5.74
CA ALA A 114 4.33 -8.32 -6.33
C ALA A 114 3.01 -8.06 -7.06
N GLN A 115 2.15 -7.18 -6.54
CA GLN A 115 0.91 -6.79 -7.22
C GLN A 115 1.19 -6.05 -8.54
N ASN A 116 2.10 -5.08 -8.51
CA ASN A 116 2.49 -4.33 -9.71
C ASN A 116 3.13 -5.26 -10.76
N LEU A 117 4.01 -6.18 -10.34
CA LEU A 117 4.63 -7.16 -11.23
C LEU A 117 3.60 -8.06 -11.88
N LEU A 118 2.59 -8.52 -11.13
CA LEU A 118 1.52 -9.35 -11.66
C LEU A 118 0.67 -8.58 -12.70
N GLN A 119 0.38 -7.30 -12.43
CA GLN A 119 -0.37 -6.46 -13.35
C GLN A 119 0.38 -6.26 -14.68
N VAL A 120 1.66 -5.92 -14.62
CA VAL A 120 2.49 -5.73 -15.83
C VAL A 120 2.70 -7.06 -16.57
N TYR A 121 2.86 -8.17 -15.85
CA TYR A 121 2.89 -9.51 -16.45
C TYR A 121 1.61 -9.80 -17.25
N HIS A 122 0.42 -9.53 -16.70
CA HIS A 122 -0.83 -9.73 -17.44
C HIS A 122 -0.93 -8.85 -18.69
N GLN A 123 -0.37 -7.64 -18.67
CA GLN A 123 -0.30 -6.77 -19.84
C GLN A 123 0.69 -7.33 -20.89
N ALA A 124 1.86 -7.79 -20.45
CA ALA A 124 2.87 -8.38 -21.31
C ALA A 124 2.41 -9.70 -21.98
N VAL A 125 1.62 -10.52 -21.26
CA VAL A 125 0.99 -11.72 -21.83
C VAL A 125 -0.02 -11.35 -22.92
N LYS A 126 -0.81 -10.28 -22.74
CA LYS A 126 -1.77 -9.82 -23.76
C LYS A 126 -1.08 -9.35 -25.04
N VAL A 127 0.11 -8.76 -24.91
CA VAL A 127 0.93 -8.26 -26.03
C VAL A 127 1.83 -9.34 -26.63
N ASN A 128 1.93 -10.51 -25.98
CA ASN A 128 2.77 -11.63 -26.39
C ASN A 128 4.26 -11.25 -26.54
N ILE A 129 4.80 -10.56 -25.53
CA ILE A 129 6.21 -10.16 -25.49
C ILE A 129 7.09 -11.43 -25.36
N PRO A 130 8.16 -11.59 -26.16
CA PRO A 130 9.00 -12.79 -26.14
C PRO A 130 9.66 -13.06 -24.77
N GLU A 131 9.87 -12.02 -23.97
CA GLU A 131 10.45 -12.10 -22.62
C GLU A 131 9.56 -12.86 -21.64
N VAL A 132 8.25 -12.91 -21.89
CA VAL A 132 7.25 -13.56 -21.02
C VAL A 132 6.84 -14.94 -21.55
N THR A 133 7.35 -15.34 -22.71
CA THR A 133 7.01 -16.64 -23.34
C THR A 133 7.77 -17.81 -22.70
N GLY A 134 7.11 -18.96 -22.63
CA GLY A 134 7.67 -20.20 -22.06
C GLY A 134 8.00 -20.08 -20.58
N PHE A 135 9.17 -20.60 -20.17
CA PHE A 135 9.66 -20.57 -18.78
C PHE A 135 10.50 -19.32 -18.42
N ARG A 136 10.62 -18.36 -19.34
CA ARG A 136 11.50 -17.18 -19.15
C ARG A 136 11.05 -16.30 -17.99
N ALA A 137 9.76 -15.97 -17.92
CA ALA A 137 9.22 -15.15 -16.83
C ALA A 137 9.41 -15.79 -15.45
N GLN A 138 9.33 -17.12 -15.37
CA GLN A 138 9.51 -17.90 -14.15
C GLN A 138 10.98 -17.89 -13.72
N LYS A 139 11.92 -18.07 -14.67
CA LYS A 139 13.36 -17.95 -14.42
C LYS A 139 13.76 -16.55 -13.98
N ASP A 140 13.19 -15.53 -14.60
CA ASP A 140 13.39 -14.14 -14.20
C ASP A 140 12.88 -13.91 -12.79
N LEU A 141 11.66 -14.35 -12.47
CA LEU A 141 11.10 -14.26 -11.12
C LEU A 141 12.01 -14.92 -10.06
N VAL A 142 12.53 -16.10 -10.37
CA VAL A 142 13.48 -16.81 -9.50
C VAL A 142 14.74 -15.99 -9.26
N ARG A 143 15.30 -15.36 -10.31
CA ARG A 143 16.48 -14.49 -10.19
C ARG A 143 16.20 -13.28 -9.30
N LEU A 144 15.00 -12.70 -9.39
CA LEU A 144 14.58 -11.56 -8.58
C LEU A 144 14.38 -11.90 -7.11
N ILE A 145 13.84 -13.08 -6.81
CA ILE A 145 13.56 -13.52 -5.44
C ILE A 145 14.81 -14.06 -4.74
N ASN A 146 15.83 -14.51 -5.49
CA ASN A 146 17.04 -15.14 -4.94
C ASN A 146 17.71 -14.36 -3.80
N PRO A 147 17.85 -13.02 -3.85
CA PRO A 147 18.44 -12.24 -2.75
C PRO A 147 17.59 -12.24 -1.47
N LEU A 148 16.28 -12.45 -1.58
CA LEU A 148 15.35 -12.47 -0.45
C LEU A 148 15.25 -13.86 0.17
N GLU A 149 15.06 -14.89 -0.65
CA GLU A 149 14.74 -16.24 -0.19
C GLU A 149 15.44 -17.33 -1.03
N PRO A 150 16.75 -17.56 -0.81
CA PRO A 150 17.53 -18.51 -1.61
C PRO A 150 17.06 -19.96 -1.43
N ALA A 151 16.56 -20.32 -0.24
CA ALA A 151 16.10 -21.69 0.04
C ALA A 151 14.85 -22.08 -0.76
N LEU A 152 13.90 -21.16 -0.90
CA LEU A 152 12.70 -21.39 -1.73
C LEU A 152 13.07 -21.42 -3.21
N VAL A 153 13.95 -20.51 -3.63
CA VAL A 153 14.42 -20.40 -5.01
C VAL A 153 15.06 -21.70 -5.48
N ALA A 154 15.93 -22.32 -4.69
CA ALA A 154 16.54 -23.60 -5.06
C ALA A 154 15.48 -24.68 -5.38
N ASN A 155 14.42 -24.77 -4.57
CA ASN A 155 13.33 -25.73 -4.79
C ASN A 155 12.52 -25.42 -6.06
N ILE A 156 12.22 -24.14 -6.30
CA ILE A 156 11.47 -23.71 -7.49
C ILE A 156 12.33 -23.91 -8.75
N SER A 157 13.61 -23.59 -8.71
CA SER A 157 14.55 -23.78 -9.83
C SER A 157 14.61 -25.24 -10.26
N LEU A 158 14.72 -26.18 -9.32
CA LEU A 158 14.73 -27.62 -9.65
C LEU A 158 13.44 -28.03 -10.35
N LYS A 159 12.27 -27.59 -9.84
CA LYS A 159 10.98 -27.88 -10.48
C LYS A 159 10.84 -27.27 -11.87
N ILE A 160 11.42 -26.09 -12.11
CA ILE A 160 11.44 -25.46 -13.43
C ILE A 160 12.34 -26.27 -14.37
N LEU A 161 13.52 -26.71 -13.93
CA LEU A 161 14.42 -27.51 -14.73
C LEU A 161 13.80 -28.86 -15.12
N ASP A 162 13.20 -29.58 -14.16
CA ASP A 162 12.50 -30.84 -14.42
C ASP A 162 11.33 -30.64 -15.39
N ALA A 163 10.63 -29.50 -15.29
CA ALA A 163 9.55 -29.17 -16.21
C ALA A 163 10.08 -28.83 -17.60
N GLU A 164 11.18 -28.06 -17.72
CA GLU A 164 11.80 -27.70 -19.00
C GLU A 164 12.29 -28.92 -19.77
N GLU A 165 12.92 -29.90 -19.10
CA GLU A 165 13.43 -31.12 -19.74
C GLU A 165 12.32 -31.98 -20.33
N ASN A 166 11.15 -31.98 -19.70
CA ASN A 166 9.99 -32.79 -20.09
C ASN A 166 8.96 -32.03 -20.95
N TRP A 167 9.21 -30.77 -21.28
CA TRP A 167 8.23 -29.91 -21.94
C TRP A 167 8.34 -29.94 -23.46
N LYS A 168 7.21 -30.10 -24.15
CA LYS A 168 7.05 -29.87 -25.59
C LYS A 168 6.25 -28.60 -25.82
N GLU A 169 6.44 -27.95 -26.97
CA GLU A 169 5.81 -26.66 -27.29
C GLU A 169 4.27 -26.67 -27.20
N ASP A 170 3.65 -27.84 -27.46
CA ASP A 170 2.21 -28.04 -27.39
C ASP A 170 1.68 -28.39 -25.98
N ASP A 171 2.57 -28.66 -25.01
CA ASP A 171 2.18 -29.06 -23.67
C ASP A 171 1.79 -27.87 -22.81
N ALA A 172 0.60 -27.93 -22.21
CA ALA A 172 0.13 -26.92 -21.28
C ALA A 172 1.02 -26.88 -20.03
N MET A 173 1.47 -25.67 -19.67
CA MET A 173 2.32 -25.48 -18.50
C MET A 173 1.63 -25.96 -17.20
N PRO A 174 2.34 -26.71 -16.33
CA PRO A 174 1.78 -27.16 -15.05
C PRO A 174 1.28 -25.98 -14.21
N LYS A 175 0.07 -26.13 -13.63
CA LYS A 175 -0.59 -25.08 -12.83
C LYS A 175 0.26 -24.57 -11.67
N ASP A 176 1.07 -25.44 -11.09
CA ASP A 176 1.96 -25.14 -9.96
C ASP A 176 3.17 -24.28 -10.36
N LEU A 177 3.55 -24.31 -11.65
CA LEU A 177 4.68 -23.59 -12.24
C LEU A 177 4.25 -22.32 -12.98
N GLN A 178 2.94 -22.05 -13.03
CA GLN A 178 2.43 -20.80 -13.58
C GLN A 178 2.95 -19.61 -12.75
N PHE A 179 3.25 -18.51 -13.43
CA PHE A 179 3.81 -17.31 -12.81
C PHE A 179 3.02 -16.81 -11.59
N PRO A 180 1.67 -16.69 -11.63
CA PRO A 180 0.91 -16.23 -10.46
C PRO A 180 0.96 -17.21 -9.28
N SER A 181 0.99 -18.51 -9.55
CA SER A 181 1.10 -19.57 -8.53
C SER A 181 2.44 -19.51 -7.82
N LEU A 182 3.54 -19.36 -8.58
CA LEU A 182 4.89 -19.21 -8.04
C LEU A 182 5.01 -17.95 -7.19
N LEU A 183 4.48 -16.82 -7.66
CA LEU A 183 4.48 -15.56 -6.93
C LEU A 183 3.69 -15.67 -5.62
N ASN A 184 2.52 -16.31 -5.63
CA ASN A 184 1.72 -16.53 -4.42
C ASN A 184 2.44 -17.45 -3.43
N LYS A 185 3.09 -18.52 -3.91
CA LYS A 185 3.91 -19.41 -3.08
C LYS A 185 5.05 -18.65 -2.41
N PHE A 186 5.74 -17.78 -3.15
CA PHE A 186 6.73 -16.86 -2.59
C PHE A 186 6.14 -15.94 -1.53
N LEU A 187 5.06 -15.21 -1.81
CA LEU A 187 4.45 -14.30 -0.84
C LEU A 187 4.04 -15.00 0.45
N LYS A 188 3.47 -16.20 0.35
CA LYS A 188 3.12 -17.03 1.53
C LYS A 188 4.35 -17.41 2.34
N HIS A 189 5.39 -17.89 1.67
CA HIS A 189 6.64 -18.26 2.31
C HIS A 189 7.31 -17.06 2.98
N HIS A 190 7.43 -15.95 2.26
CA HIS A 190 7.97 -14.69 2.73
C HIS A 190 7.22 -14.05 3.90
N ARG A 191 5.89 -14.15 3.92
CA ARG A 191 5.10 -13.72 5.09
C ARG A 191 5.35 -14.66 6.28
N SER A 192 5.37 -15.97 6.05
CA SER A 192 5.66 -16.96 7.08
C SER A 192 7.04 -16.75 7.72
N THR A 193 8.09 -16.64 6.90
CA THR A 193 9.46 -16.43 7.37
C THR A 193 9.62 -15.11 8.11
N LYS A 194 9.03 -14.01 7.62
CA LYS A 194 9.03 -12.73 8.33
C LYS A 194 8.32 -12.82 9.68
N THR A 195 7.15 -13.46 9.75
CA THR A 195 6.43 -13.63 11.01
C THR A 195 7.20 -14.50 12.01
N SER A 196 7.88 -15.56 11.56
CA SER A 196 8.71 -16.42 12.40
C SER A 196 9.98 -15.72 12.90
N THR A 197 10.58 -14.83 12.10
CA THR A 197 11.78 -14.08 12.52
C THR A 197 11.43 -13.02 13.58
N THR A 198 10.19 -12.52 13.59
CA THR A 198 9.67 -11.62 14.65
C THR A 198 8.99 -12.35 15.81
N ALA A 199 8.62 -13.62 15.66
CA ALA A 199 7.99 -14.42 16.71
C ALA A 199 8.93 -14.74 17.90
N GLY A 200 10.22 -14.43 17.79
CA GLY A 200 11.16 -14.49 18.91
C GLY A 200 11.16 -13.26 19.82
N VAL A 201 10.46 -12.17 19.50
CA VAL A 201 10.53 -10.93 20.28
C VAL A 201 9.17 -10.23 20.32
N ASN A 202 8.45 -10.49 21.41
CA ASN A 202 7.41 -9.68 22.05
C ASN A 202 5.94 -9.90 21.63
N HIS A 203 5.21 -10.53 22.55
CA HIS A 203 3.75 -10.50 22.77
C HIS A 203 2.87 -11.37 21.85
N SER A 204 2.75 -12.67 22.18
CA SER A 204 1.50 -13.41 21.93
C SER A 204 0.69 -13.49 23.22
N ALA A 205 -0.62 -13.28 23.08
CA ALA A 205 -1.55 -12.91 24.13
C ALA A 205 -2.05 -14.08 24.99
N PHE A 206 -1.14 -14.73 25.72
CA PHE A 206 -1.53 -15.59 26.86
C PHE A 206 -0.68 -15.20 28.07
N ALA A 207 -1.23 -14.31 28.90
CA ALA A 207 -0.72 -14.05 30.23
C ALA A 207 -1.14 -15.22 31.15
N THR A 208 -0.26 -16.20 31.33
CA THR A 208 -0.31 -17.10 32.49
C THR A 208 0.81 -16.68 33.43
N SER A 209 0.39 -16.08 34.55
CA SER A 209 1.07 -15.75 35.80
C SER A 209 2.54 -16.16 35.95
N THR A 210 3.42 -15.17 36.11
CA THR A 210 4.79 -15.36 36.57
C THR A 210 4.79 -15.67 38.08
N LEU A 211 5.22 -16.87 38.46
CA LEU A 211 5.84 -17.14 39.75
C LEU A 211 7.34 -17.24 39.48
N ASP A 212 8.08 -16.32 40.12
CA ASP A 212 9.53 -16.25 40.29
C ASP A 212 10.45 -15.96 39.09
N GLY A 213 11.38 -15.02 39.35
CA GLY A 213 12.72 -15.04 38.77
C GLY A 213 13.01 -13.97 37.72
N GLU A 214 13.95 -13.09 38.04
CA GLU A 214 14.55 -12.07 37.18
C GLU A 214 15.06 -12.58 35.83
N GLU A 215 15.02 -11.72 34.80
CA GLU A 215 16.23 -11.13 34.19
C GLU A 215 15.88 -10.21 33.00
N ARG A 216 16.54 -9.03 32.96
CA ARG A 216 16.56 -8.14 31.80
C ARG A 216 17.51 -8.69 30.74
N PRO A 217 17.17 -8.51 29.45
CA PRO A 217 18.21 -8.02 28.54
C PRO A 217 17.77 -6.78 27.73
N SER A 218 18.68 -5.82 27.76
CA SER A 218 18.82 -4.60 26.98
C SER A 218 18.29 -4.65 25.54
N GLN A 219 17.26 -3.82 25.26
CA GLN A 219 16.75 -3.58 23.91
C GLN A 219 17.59 -2.52 23.16
N LYS A 220 18.35 -2.94 22.14
CA LYS A 220 18.86 -2.04 21.08
C LYS A 220 17.70 -1.69 20.13
N ARG A 221 17.05 -0.54 20.36
CA ARG A 221 16.06 0.00 19.41
C ARG A 221 16.76 0.73 18.26
N LYS A 222 16.60 0.21 17.03
CA LYS A 222 16.88 0.95 15.80
C LYS A 222 15.88 2.10 15.68
N ARG A 223 16.40 3.31 15.46
CA ARG A 223 15.64 4.54 15.24
C ARG A 223 15.11 4.56 13.81
N SER A 224 13.79 4.62 13.64
CA SER A 224 13.17 5.16 12.44
C SER A 224 13.28 6.70 12.51
N ASN A 225 13.89 7.30 11.49
CA ASN A 225 13.83 8.73 11.25
C ASN A 225 12.51 9.01 10.54
N SER A 226 11.54 9.59 11.24
CA SER A 226 10.44 10.33 10.61
C SER A 226 10.68 11.81 10.86
N SER A 227 11.13 12.50 9.83
CA SER A 227 11.06 13.95 9.72
C SER A 227 9.61 14.36 9.49
N SER A 228 8.94 14.87 10.50
CA SER A 228 7.72 15.66 10.33
C SER A 228 7.58 16.61 11.51
N SER A 229 7.91 17.86 11.24
CA SER A 229 7.51 19.06 11.95
C SER A 229 5.98 19.20 11.90
N SER A 230 5.32 19.17 13.06
CA SER A 230 4.22 20.08 13.44
C SER A 230 3.51 19.52 14.68
N ASP A 231 3.58 20.30 15.75
CA ASP A 231 2.48 20.56 16.69
C ASP A 231 1.48 19.42 16.95
N SER A 232 1.77 18.57 17.95
CA SER A 232 0.79 17.72 18.61
C SER A 232 1.38 17.19 19.91
N SER A 233 0.54 17.12 20.94
CA SER A 233 0.79 16.79 22.35
C SER A 233 1.39 15.40 22.63
N TYR A 234 2.55 15.11 22.04
CA TYR A 234 3.31 13.89 22.31
C TYR A 234 3.96 13.96 23.70
N LYS A 235 3.25 13.42 24.71
CA LYS A 235 3.84 13.17 26.02
C LYS A 235 5.02 12.19 25.86
N PRO A 236 6.20 12.47 26.43
CA PRO A 236 7.37 11.60 26.29
C PRO A 236 7.08 10.23 26.92
N LYS A 237 7.48 9.15 26.24
CA LYS A 237 7.23 7.77 26.70
C LYS A 237 8.05 7.38 27.94
N ASN A 238 9.13 8.10 28.24
CA ASN A 238 10.01 7.86 29.37
C ASN A 238 10.25 9.17 30.15
N PRO A 239 10.39 9.10 31.48
CA PRO A 239 10.72 10.27 32.29
C PRO A 239 12.11 10.84 31.94
N CYS A 240 12.28 12.14 32.13
CA CYS A 240 13.55 12.83 32.02
C CYS A 240 14.51 12.42 33.15
N LEU A 241 15.79 12.78 33.05
CA LEU A 241 16.80 12.51 34.08
C LEU A 241 16.45 13.15 35.43
N CYS A 242 15.72 14.27 35.43
CA CYS A 242 15.20 14.95 36.61
C CYS A 242 13.96 14.27 37.21
N GLY A 243 13.39 13.24 36.56
CA GLY A 243 12.21 12.50 37.03
C GLY A 243 10.88 12.95 36.43
N GLU A 244 10.81 14.12 35.80
CA GLU A 244 9.58 14.67 35.21
C GLU A 244 9.33 14.20 33.77
N MET A 245 8.06 14.26 33.34
CA MET A 245 7.62 13.80 32.02
C MET A 245 7.75 14.90 30.95
N HIS A 246 8.98 15.32 30.66
CA HIS A 246 9.29 16.25 29.57
C HIS A 246 10.46 15.77 28.70
N MET A 247 10.61 16.35 27.50
CA MET A 247 11.76 16.06 26.63
C MET A 247 13.05 16.65 27.22
N TRP A 248 14.19 15.97 27.07
CA TRP A 248 15.49 16.45 27.59
C TRP A 248 15.89 17.84 27.08
N ARG A 249 15.36 18.24 25.91
CA ARG A 249 15.56 19.57 25.35
C ARG A 249 14.91 20.66 26.19
N ASN A 250 13.77 20.37 26.82
CA ASN A 250 12.95 21.32 27.58
C ASN A 250 13.21 21.23 29.10
N CYS A 251 14.29 20.56 29.51
CA CYS A 251 14.63 20.38 30.92
C CYS A 251 15.53 21.53 31.41
N GLY A 252 15.06 22.35 32.36
CA GLY A 252 15.82 23.46 32.96
C GLY A 252 17.09 23.06 33.72
N TYR A 253 17.20 21.79 34.14
CA TYR A 253 18.39 21.22 34.79
C TYR A 253 19.46 20.75 33.79
N ILE A 254 19.08 20.42 32.55
CA ILE A 254 19.99 19.96 31.49
C ILE A 254 20.39 21.12 30.58
N VAL A 255 19.46 22.05 30.36
CA VAL A 255 19.60 23.17 29.44
C VAL A 255 19.21 24.45 30.15
N GLU A 256 20.16 25.36 30.33
CA GLU A 256 19.93 26.60 31.08
C GLU A 256 18.96 27.55 30.37
N GLU A 257 18.97 27.53 29.04
CA GLU A 257 18.05 28.30 28.17
C GLU A 257 16.62 27.73 28.17
N ALA A 258 16.37 26.62 28.88
CA ALA A 258 15.06 26.00 29.04
C ALA A 258 14.36 26.36 30.35
N ARG A 259 14.94 27.27 31.13
CA ARG A 259 14.38 27.70 32.41
C ARG A 259 13.28 28.70 32.12
N ASP A 260 12.04 28.30 32.40
CA ASP A 260 10.88 29.20 32.39
C ASP A 260 10.96 30.17 33.59
N GLU A 261 10.17 31.24 33.57
CA GLU A 261 10.18 32.26 34.63
C GLU A 261 9.83 31.69 36.02
N ASP A 262 9.02 30.62 36.05
CA ASP A 262 8.59 29.90 37.26
C ASP A 262 9.53 28.75 37.67
N PHE A 263 10.75 28.70 37.14
CA PHE A 263 11.66 27.58 37.40
C PHE A 263 12.30 27.65 38.80
N GLU A 264 11.82 26.82 39.72
CA GLU A 264 12.45 26.62 41.03
C GLU A 264 13.70 25.74 40.91
N TYR A 265 14.87 26.36 41.13
CA TYR A 265 16.14 25.65 41.14
C TYR A 265 16.34 24.88 42.44
N GLU A 266 16.06 23.57 42.40
CA GLU A 266 16.39 22.67 43.51
C GLU A 266 17.81 22.10 43.34
N LYS A 267 18.70 22.48 44.27
CA LYS A 267 20.11 22.05 44.26
C LYS A 267 20.28 20.53 44.32
N GLU A 268 19.40 19.83 45.05
CA GLU A 268 19.45 18.37 45.19
C GLU A 268 19.11 17.65 43.88
N LYS A 269 18.07 18.10 43.18
CA LYS A 269 17.70 17.59 41.85
C LYS A 269 18.80 17.87 40.83
N ALA A 270 19.41 19.05 40.87
CA ALA A 270 20.54 19.40 40.00
C ALA A 270 21.73 18.46 40.20
N ASN A 271 22.09 18.16 41.46
CA ASN A 271 23.18 17.24 41.79
C ASN A 271 22.88 15.81 41.32
N LEU A 272 21.65 15.32 41.50
CA LEU A 272 21.23 14.00 41.04
C LEU A 272 21.30 13.86 39.51
N VAL A 273 20.87 14.90 38.78
CA VAL A 273 20.95 14.92 37.31
C VAL A 273 22.42 14.93 36.86
N GLN A 274 23.28 15.73 37.48
CA GLN A 274 24.70 15.76 37.17
C GLN A 274 25.40 14.43 37.49
N GLN A 275 25.05 13.79 38.61
CA GLN A 275 25.54 12.47 38.98
C GLN A 275 25.19 11.45 37.88
N LYS A 276 23.91 11.37 37.48
CA LYS A 276 23.46 10.46 36.40
C LYS A 276 24.15 10.74 35.05
N ILE A 277 24.50 11.99 34.77
CA ILE A 277 25.25 12.38 33.56
C ILE A 277 26.71 11.89 33.65
N ASN A 278 27.32 11.95 34.84
CA ASN A 278 28.70 11.54 35.05
C ASN A 278 28.88 10.02 35.12
N GLU A 279 27.90 9.30 35.68
CA GLU A 279 27.89 7.83 35.76
C GLU A 279 27.86 7.16 34.36
N SER A 280 27.28 7.82 33.35
CA SER A 280 27.18 7.26 31.99
C SER A 280 27.82 8.14 30.92
N ALA A 281 28.92 7.64 30.33
CA ALA A 281 29.56 8.26 29.19
C ALA A 281 28.62 8.41 27.96
N ALA A 282 27.62 7.53 27.83
CA ALA A 282 26.61 7.61 26.77
C ALA A 282 25.65 8.78 26.99
N ILE A 283 25.16 8.98 28.22
CA ILE A 283 24.27 10.08 28.58
C ILE A 283 25.00 11.42 28.40
N LYS A 284 26.25 11.52 28.84
CA LYS A 284 27.09 12.72 28.64
C LYS A 284 27.22 13.13 27.17
N LYS A 285 27.40 12.17 26.25
CA LYS A 285 27.45 12.44 24.81
C LYS A 285 26.11 12.94 24.27
N ILE A 286 24.98 12.41 24.77
CA ILE A 286 23.64 12.82 24.32
C ILE A 286 23.30 14.21 24.84
N VAL A 287 23.59 14.51 26.10
CA VAL A 287 23.36 15.84 26.71
C VAL A 287 24.10 16.92 25.93
N LYS A 288 25.38 16.70 25.59
CA LYS A 288 26.16 17.63 24.73
C LYS A 288 25.48 17.87 23.38
N LYS A 289 24.96 16.83 22.73
CA LYS A 289 24.23 16.96 21.45
C LYS A 289 22.90 17.71 21.61
N VAL A 290 22.20 17.51 22.73
CA VAL A 290 20.93 18.19 23.03
C VAL A 290 21.17 19.68 23.24
N GLN A 291 22.19 20.05 24.04
CA GLN A 291 22.61 21.43 24.26
C GLN A 291 23.05 22.11 22.95
N GLN A 292 23.87 21.43 22.13
CA GLN A 292 24.31 21.96 20.84
C GLN A 292 23.16 22.18 19.85
N LYS A 293 22.19 21.26 19.80
CA LYS A 293 21.03 21.39 18.89
C LYS A 293 20.06 22.50 19.29
N ARG A 294 20.01 22.91 20.57
CA ARG A 294 19.16 24.03 20.99
C ARG A 294 19.84 25.37 20.68
N ARG A 295 21.16 25.46 20.87
CA ARG A 295 21.98 26.61 20.44
C ARG A 295 21.92 26.95 18.95
N ILE A 296 21.63 25.97 18.09
CA ILE A 296 21.52 26.16 16.63
C ILE A 296 20.07 26.49 16.22
N ALA A 297 19.10 26.20 17.09
CA ALA A 297 17.67 26.36 16.79
C ALA A 297 17.10 27.70 17.29
N ASN A 298 17.84 28.40 18.17
CA ASN A 298 17.63 29.82 18.52
C ASN A 298 18.52 30.69 17.63
#